data_AF-A0A5J4JFC9-F1
#
_entry.id   AF-A0A5J4JFC9-F1
#
_cell.length_a   1.000
_cell.length_b   1.000
_cell.length_c   1.000
_cell.angle_alpha   90.00
_cell.angle_beta   90.00
_cell.angle_gamma   90.00
#
_symmetry.space_group_name_H-M   'P 1'
#
loop_
_entity.id
_entity.type
_entity.pdbx_description
1 polymer ?
#
loop_
_entity_poly.entity_id
_entity_poly.type
_entity_poly.pdbx_seq_one_letter_code
_entity_poly.pdbx_strand_id
1 'polypeptide(L)' 'MMTILVHPKGIILKGKAWEIRAQLKKYSRKYSTVEEWIEKTCS' A
#
# COMPACT_ATOMS: atom_id res chain seq x y z
N MET A 1 3.49 3.18 -14.85
CA MET A 1 4.60 3.22 -13.89
C MET A 1 3.98 3.52 -12.54
N MET A 2 4.15 2.60 -11.60
CA MET A 2 3.49 2.66 -10.29
C MET A 2 4.44 3.23 -9.26
N THR A 3 3.95 4.14 -8.43
CA THR A 3 4.69 4.73 -7.31
C THR A 3 3.89 4.53 -6.03
N ILE A 4 4.55 3.99 -5.01
CA ILE A 4 3.99 3.79 -3.67
C ILE A 4 4.75 4.72 -2.74
N LEU A 5 4.03 5.62 -2.08
CA LEU A 5 4.58 6.49 -1.05
C LEU A 5 3.89 6.11 0.26
N VAL A 6 4.68 5.55 1.18
CA VAL A 6 4.21 5.25 2.52
C VAL A 6 4.55 6.42 3.42
N HIS A 7 3.56 6.95 4.10
CA HIS A 7 3.70 8.01 5.10
C HIS A 7 3.23 7.45 6.45
N PRO A 8 3.75 7.93 7.59
CA PRO A 8 3.27 7.51 8.92
C PRO A 8 1.77 7.76 9.20
N LYS A 9 1.05 8.48 8.33
CA LYS A 9 -0.39 8.74 8.45
C LYS A 9 -1.24 8.03 7.38
N GLY A 10 -0.63 7.30 6.44
CA GLY A 10 -1.36 6.72 5.32
C GLY A 10 -0.46 6.30 4.15
N ILE A 11 -1.10 5.82 3.08
CA ILE A 11 -0.40 5.27 1.92
C ILE A 11 -0.95 5.93 0.66
N ILE A 12 -0.06 6.44 -0.17
CA ILE A 12 -0.39 7.07 -1.44
C ILE A 12 0.07 6.14 -2.56
N LEU A 13 -0.87 5.72 -3.40
CA LEU A 13 -0.63 4.87 -4.56
C LEU A 13 -0.91 5.69 -5.82
N LYS A 14 0.10 5.88 -6.67
CA LYS A 14 0.00 6.58 -7.95
C LYS A 14 0.27 5.61 -9.09
N GLY A 15 -0.66 5.46 -10.01
CA GLY A 15 -0.55 4.51 -11.13
C GLY A 15 -1.87 4.29 -11.85
N LYS A 16 -1.93 3.30 -12.75
CA LYS A 16 -3.20 2.93 -13.39
C LYS A 16 -4.12 2.28 -12.36
N ALA A 17 -5.42 2.54 -12.47
CA ALA A 17 -6.41 2.05 -11.50
C ALA A 17 -6.36 0.52 -11.30
N TRP A 18 -6.14 -0.24 -12.36
CA TRP A 18 -6.04 -1.71 -12.27
C TRP A 18 -4.75 -2.18 -11.56
N GLU A 19 -3.63 -1.48 -11.75
CA GLU A 19 -2.36 -1.77 -11.05
C GLU A 19 -2.54 -1.55 -9.55
N ILE A 20 -3.15 -0.41 -9.18
CA ILE A 20 -3.47 -0.07 -7.79
C ILE A 20 -4.36 -1.13 -7.16
N ARG A 21 -5.44 -1.56 -7.84
CA ARG A 21 -6.35 -2.60 -7.34
C ARG A 21 -5.64 -3.95 -7.14
N ALA A 22 -4.77 -4.34 -8.07
CA ALA A 22 -3.99 -5.57 -7.95
C ALA A 22 -3.04 -5.50 -6.75
N GLN A 23 -2.37 -4.37 -6.55
CA GLN A 23 -1.45 -4.15 -5.44
C GLN A 23 -2.19 -4.18 -4.10
N LEU A 24 -3.32 -3.47 -3.98
CA LEU A 24 -4.16 -3.48 -2.78
C LEU A 24 -4.63 -4.89 -2.43
N LYS A 25 -5.03 -5.68 -3.42
CA LYS A 25 -5.44 -7.08 -3.20
C LYS A 25 -4.28 -7.95 -2.72
N LYS A 26 -3.05 -7.70 -3.21
CA LYS A 26 -1.84 -8.39 -2.75
C LYS A 26 -1.50 -8.03 -1.30
N TYR A 27 -1.59 -6.76 -0.94
CA TYR A 27 -1.28 -6.29 0.42
C TYR A 27 -2.36 -6.63 1.44
N SER A 28 -3.63 -6.66 1.03
CA SER A 28 -4.74 -7.15 1.87
C SER A 28 -4.59 -8.61 2.30
N ARG A 29 -3.81 -9.42 1.57
CA ARG A 29 -3.46 -10.78 1.99
C ARG A 29 -2.27 -10.85 2.94
N LYS A 30 -1.43 -9.80 2.96
CA LYS A 30 -0.22 -9.74 3.78
C LYS A 30 -0.43 -9.02 5.11
N TYR A 31 -1.29 -8.01 5.12
CA TYR A 31 -1.54 -7.14 6.25
C TYR A 31 -3.04 -7.08 6.51
N SER A 32 -3.42 -7.14 7.78
CA SER A 32 -4.82 -7.09 8.19
C SER A 32 -5.34 -5.66 8.23
N THR A 33 -4.47 -4.70 8.61
CA THR A 33 -4.79 -3.29 8.70
C THR A 33 -3.81 -2.43 7.92
N VAL A 34 -4.22 -1.20 7.59
CA VAL A 34 -3.35 -0.21 6.95
C VAL A 34 -2.24 0.23 7.91
N GLU A 35 -2.51 0.30 9.22
CA GLU A 35 -1.51 0.60 10.25
C GLU A 35 -0.39 -0.45 10.27
N GLU A 36 -0.73 -1.73 10.24
CA GLU A 36 0.25 -2.83 10.18
C GLU A 36 1.11 -2.72 8.92
N TRP A 37 0.50 -2.35 7.80
CA TRP A 37 1.24 -2.12 6.56
C TRP A 37 2.21 -0.94 6.69
N ILE A 38 1.79 0.19 7.27
CA ILE A 38 2.66 1.35 7.49
C ILE A 38 3.84 0.98 8.39
N GLU A 39 3.57 0.33 9.54
CA GLU A 39 4.58 -0.07 10.52
C GLU A 39 5.64 -0.99 9.91
N LYS A 40 5.22 -1.94 9.06
CA LYS A 40 6.14 -2.88 8.38
C LYS A 40 6.94 -2.27 7.24
N THR A 41 6.54 -1.12 6.70
CA THR A 41 7.22 -0.50 5.56
C THR A 41 8.07 0.70 5.96
N CYS A 42 7.81 1.30 7.13
CA CYS A 42 8.59 2.42 7.69
C CYS A 42 9.67 2.00 8.71
N SER A 43 9.81 0.70 9.00
CA SER A 43 10.93 0.14 9.76
C SER A 43 12.14 -0.14 8.88
#